data_AF-A0A3D4TTL3-F1
#
_entry.id   AF-A0A3D4TTL3-F1
#
_cell.length_a   1.000
_cell.length_b   1.000
_cell.length_c   1.000
_cell.angle_alpha   90.00
_cell.angle_beta   90.00
_cell.angle_gamma   90.00
#
_symmetry.space_group_name_H-M   'P 1'
#
loop_
_entity.id
_entity.type
_entity.pdbx_description
1 polymer ?
#
loop_
_entity_poly.entity_id
_entity_poly.type
_entity_poly.pdbx_seq_one_letter_code
_entity_poly.pdbx_strand_id
1 'polypeptide(L)'
;APPLAAGEADLVLLGCWTDNAGRTPAEMKAWVAGIAERGERPRQLAVFGTGETQWGQEYYCGAVHRLIRYFRSDYPPLEIEQMPHGERHAEAIDAWTDTVLAHYWSNSDADHRRHHA
;
A
#
# COMPACT_ATOMS: atom_id res chain seq x y z
N ALA A 1 -5.24 -11.05 18.10
CA ALA A 1 -5.28 -9.65 18.53
C ALA A 1 -6.39 -8.94 17.75
N PRO A 2 -7.03 -7.89 18.29
CA PRO A 2 -7.90 -7.04 17.48
C PRO A 2 -7.09 -6.40 16.33
N PRO A 3 -7.72 -6.03 15.20
CA PRO A 3 -7.06 -5.28 14.15
C PRO A 3 -6.53 -3.94 14.70
N LEU A 4 -5.29 -3.60 14.38
CA LEU A 4 -4.74 -2.27 14.68
C LEU A 4 -5.46 -1.21 13.84
N ALA A 5 -5.69 -0.03 14.42
CA ALA A 5 -6.09 1.12 13.63
C ALA A 5 -4.95 1.54 12.70
N ALA A 6 -5.25 2.18 11.56
CA ALA A 6 -4.22 2.52 10.58
C ALA A 6 -3.22 3.56 11.14
N GLY A 7 -3.66 4.42 12.05
CA GLY A 7 -2.80 5.37 12.76
C GLY A 7 -1.92 4.76 13.85
N GLU A 8 -2.21 3.53 14.30
CA GLU A 8 -1.42 2.82 15.31
C GLU A 8 -0.29 1.97 14.71
N ALA A 9 -0.41 1.63 13.42
CA ALA A 9 0.60 0.87 12.72
C ALA A 9 1.79 1.75 12.31
N ASP A 10 3.01 1.23 12.49
CA ASP A 10 4.22 1.90 12.01
C ASP A 10 4.34 1.86 10.48
N LEU A 11 3.77 0.84 9.85
CA LEU A 11 3.69 0.65 8.40
C LEU A 11 2.35 0.00 8.04
N VAL A 12 1.65 0.59 7.06
CA VAL A 12 0.44 0.03 6.46
C VAL A 12 0.75 -0.46 5.05
N LEU A 13 0.43 -1.72 4.75
CA LEU A 13 0.42 -2.24 3.37
C LEU A 13 -1.02 -2.19 2.84
N LEU A 14 -1.28 -1.28 1.91
CA LEU A 14 -2.62 -1.02 1.40
C LEU A 14 -2.83 -1.67 0.02
N GLY A 15 -3.66 -2.71 -0.02
CA GLY A 15 -4.04 -3.41 -1.26
C GLY A 15 -5.30 -2.83 -1.90
N CYS A 16 -5.30 -2.63 -3.22
CA CYS A 16 -6.46 -2.12 -3.94
C CYS A 16 -6.56 -2.66 -5.38
N TRP A 17 -7.70 -3.23 -5.76
CA TRP A 17 -7.99 -3.50 -7.18
C TRP A 17 -8.43 -2.21 -7.88
N THR A 18 -8.28 -2.19 -9.20
CA THR A 18 -8.65 -1.02 -10.02
C THR A 18 -10.02 -1.20 -10.64
N ASP A 19 -10.90 -0.23 -10.42
CA ASP A 19 -12.22 -0.14 -11.06
C ASP A 19 -12.13 0.62 -12.39
N ASN A 20 -13.20 0.53 -13.18
CA ASN A 20 -13.46 1.20 -14.45
C ASN A 20 -12.71 2.53 -14.65
N ALA A 21 -12.02 2.67 -15.79
CA ALA A 21 -11.21 3.84 -16.15
C ALA A 21 -10.14 4.20 -15.09
N GLY A 22 -9.54 3.18 -14.47
CA GLY A 22 -8.44 3.37 -13.52
C GLY A 22 -8.87 3.84 -12.14
N ARG A 23 -10.16 3.81 -11.81
CA ARG A 23 -10.68 4.43 -10.58
C ARG A 23 -10.41 3.59 -9.35
N THR A 24 -10.29 4.26 -8.21
CA THR A 24 -10.35 3.61 -6.90
C THR A 24 -11.78 3.10 -6.64
N PRO A 25 -11.98 1.83 -6.25
CA PRO A 25 -13.28 1.25 -5.91
C PRO A 25 -14.00 2.03 -4.81
N ALA A 26 -15.33 1.95 -4.79
CA ALA A 26 -16.16 2.70 -3.84
C ALA A 26 -15.88 2.30 -2.39
N GLU A 27 -15.64 1.00 -2.16
CA GLU A 27 -15.32 0.41 -0.87
C GLU A 27 -14.00 0.96 -0.32
N MET A 28 -12.97 1.04 -1.17
CA MET A 28 -11.69 1.64 -0.79
C MET A 28 -11.85 3.15 -0.51
N LYS A 29 -12.64 3.87 -1.30
CA LYS A 29 -12.92 5.30 -1.01
C LYS A 29 -13.64 5.47 0.32
N ALA A 30 -14.61 4.61 0.64
CA ALA A 30 -15.33 4.64 1.92
C ALA A 30 -14.38 4.36 3.09
N TRP A 31 -13.45 3.40 2.93
CA TRP A 31 -12.42 3.15 3.94
C TRP A 31 -11.49 4.35 4.14
N VAL A 32 -10.99 4.96 3.05
CA VAL A 32 -10.16 6.17 3.09
C VAL A 32 -10.90 7.33 3.77
N ALA A 33 -12.19 7.52 3.47
CA ALA A 33 -13.01 8.52 4.13
C ALA A 33 -13.13 8.24 5.63
N GLY A 34 -13.40 6.99 6.01
CA GLY A 34 -13.54 6.60 7.41
C GLY A 34 -12.28 6.82 8.25
N ILE A 35 -11.08 6.51 7.73
CA ILE A 35 -9.84 6.81 8.47
C ILE A 35 -9.62 8.32 8.60
N ALA A 36 -9.95 9.09 7.56
CA ALA A 36 -9.80 10.55 7.57
C ALA A 36 -10.76 11.21 8.57
N GLU A 37 -12.01 10.74 8.64
CA GLU A 37 -13.02 11.18 9.61
C GLU A 37 -12.58 10.94 11.05
N ARG A 38 -11.86 9.84 11.31
CA ARG A 38 -11.29 9.54 12.64
C ARG A 38 -9.98 10.28 12.92
N GLY A 39 -9.48 11.08 11.97
CA GLY A 39 -8.20 11.77 12.09
C GLY A 39 -6.99 10.82 12.06
N GLU A 40 -7.17 9.58 11.61
CA GLU A 40 -6.09 8.63 11.48
C GLU A 40 -5.22 8.98 10.29
N ARG A 41 -3.89 8.92 10.50
CA ARG A 41 -2.92 9.14 9.44
C ARG A 41 -1.83 8.09 9.54
N PRO A 42 -1.74 7.16 8.58
CA PRO A 42 -0.66 6.19 8.54
C PRO A 42 0.70 6.90 8.58
N ARG A 43 1.60 6.46 9.45
CA ARG A 43 2.95 7.03 9.57
C ARG A 43 3.75 6.76 8.29
N GLN A 44 3.66 5.52 7.84
CA GLN A 44 4.21 5.03 6.58
C GLN A 44 3.19 4.12 5.92
N LEU A 45 3.09 4.19 4.61
CA LEU A 45 2.12 3.42 3.85
C LEU A 45 2.72 3.03 2.51
N ALA A 46 2.73 1.74 2.21
CA ALA A 46 3.09 1.19 0.90
C ALA A 46 1.81 0.70 0.20
N VAL A 47 1.73 0.86 -1.12
CA VAL A 47 0.52 0.51 -1.88
C VAL A 47 0.84 -0.59 -2.88
N PHE A 48 0.00 -1.61 -2.89
CA PHE A 48 0.00 -2.65 -3.92
C PHE A 48 -1.39 -2.78 -4.51
N GLY A 49 -1.50 -3.38 -5.68
CA GLY A 49 -2.81 -3.59 -6.27
C GLY A 49 -2.80 -4.30 -7.59
N THR A 50 -4.02 -4.47 -8.10
CA THR A 50 -4.27 -5.11 -9.39
C THR A 50 -4.94 -4.16 -10.37
N GLY A 51 -4.73 -4.43 -11.64
CA GLY A 51 -5.43 -3.82 -12.75
C GLY A 51 -5.30 -4.68 -13.99
N GLU A 52 -5.98 -4.29 -15.05
CA GLU A 52 -6.00 -5.07 -16.29
C GLU A 52 -5.54 -4.23 -17.48
N THR A 53 -4.46 -4.65 -18.13
CA THR A 53 -3.90 -3.95 -19.29
C THR A 53 -4.84 -3.93 -20.50
N GLN A 54 -5.79 -4.87 -20.57
CA GLN A 54 -6.76 -4.98 -21.68
C GLN A 54 -7.66 -3.75 -21.83
N TRP A 55 -7.83 -2.95 -20.76
CA TRP A 55 -8.66 -1.75 -20.81
C TRP A 55 -7.87 -0.50 -21.20
N GLY A 56 -6.56 -0.59 -21.40
CA GLY A 56 -5.67 0.53 -21.71
C GLY A 56 -4.58 0.70 -20.64
N GLN A 57 -3.35 0.95 -21.08
CA GLN A 57 -2.20 1.13 -20.20
C GLN A 57 -2.37 2.35 -19.27
N GLU A 58 -3.10 3.36 -19.72
CA GLU A 58 -3.45 4.55 -18.93
C GLU A 58 -4.36 4.26 -17.73
N TYR A 59 -5.02 3.11 -17.70
CA TYR A 59 -5.90 2.69 -16.61
C TYR A 59 -5.32 1.55 -15.78
N TYR A 60 -4.27 0.89 -16.28
CA TYR A 60 -3.61 -0.20 -15.57
C TYR A 60 -3.15 0.26 -14.18
N CYS A 61 -3.57 -0.48 -13.16
CA CYS A 61 -3.34 -0.18 -11.74
C CYS A 61 -3.65 1.27 -11.32
N GLY A 62 -4.58 1.95 -12.01
CA GLY A 62 -4.88 3.36 -11.78
C GLY A 62 -5.32 3.70 -10.34
N ALA A 63 -5.87 2.74 -9.60
CA ALA A 63 -6.21 2.92 -8.19
C ALA A 63 -4.96 3.02 -7.30
N VAL A 64 -3.92 2.23 -7.58
CA VAL A 64 -2.63 2.23 -6.86
C VAL A 64 -2.00 3.61 -6.93
N HIS A 65 -1.85 4.15 -8.15
CA HIS A 65 -1.26 5.48 -8.36
C HIS A 65 -2.04 6.61 -7.67
N ARG A 66 -3.38 6.52 -7.64
CA ARG A 66 -4.23 7.50 -6.96
C ARG A 66 -4.01 7.45 -5.44
N LEU A 67 -3.92 6.26 -4.85
CA LEU A 67 -3.69 6.08 -3.42
C LEU A 67 -2.28 6.54 -3.03
N ILE A 68 -1.25 6.21 -3.80
CA ILE A 68 0.12 6.69 -3.60
C ILE A 68 0.15 8.21 -3.57
N ARG A 69 -0.50 8.87 -4.55
CA ARG A 69 -0.57 10.32 -4.60
C ARG A 69 -1.34 10.92 -3.42
N TYR A 70 -2.46 10.31 -3.04
CA TYR A 70 -3.30 10.78 -1.94
C TYR A 70 -2.57 10.72 -0.60
N PHE A 71 -1.96 9.58 -0.29
CA PHE A 71 -1.23 9.36 0.96
C PHE A 71 0.19 9.93 0.94
N ARG A 72 0.70 10.36 -0.23
CA ARG A 72 2.10 10.76 -0.44
C ARG A 72 3.05 9.66 0.00
N SER A 73 2.79 8.44 -0.46
CA SER A 73 3.65 7.30 -0.21
C SER A 73 4.98 7.47 -0.94
N ASP A 74 6.09 7.26 -0.22
CA ASP A 74 7.45 7.25 -0.78
C ASP A 74 7.91 5.83 -1.19
N TYR A 75 7.06 4.81 -0.98
CA TYR A 75 7.36 3.43 -1.33
C TYR A 75 7.06 3.16 -2.82
N PRO A 76 7.81 2.26 -3.47
CA PRO A 76 7.50 1.86 -4.84
C PRO A 76 6.11 1.18 -4.91
N PRO A 77 5.34 1.38 -5.99
CA PRO A 77 4.11 0.63 -6.21
C PRO A 77 4.41 -0.85 -6.49
N LEU A 78 3.47 -1.72 -6.12
CA LEU A 78 3.36 -3.05 -6.74
C LEU A 78 2.11 -3.12 -7.61
N GLU A 79 2.32 -3.37 -8.88
CA GLU A 79 1.28 -3.44 -9.91
C GLU A 79 1.21 -4.85 -10.47
N ILE A 80 0.09 -5.52 -10.23
CA ILE A 80 -0.12 -6.91 -10.66
C ILE A 80 -1.23 -6.97 -11.71
N GLU A 81 -0.94 -7.67 -12.81
CA GLU A 81 -1.95 -7.97 -13.83
C GLU A 81 -2.95 -8.95 -13.22
N GLN A 82 -4.23 -8.57 -13.24
CA GLN A 82 -5.28 -9.37 -12.63
C GLN A 82 -5.48 -10.68 -13.37
N MET A 83 -5.31 -10.72 -14.69
CA MET A 83 -5.26 -11.98 -15.43
C MET A 83 -4.45 -11.83 -16.73
N PRO A 84 -3.63 -12.82 -17.10
CA PRO A 84 -3.36 -14.07 -16.41
C PRO A 84 -2.40 -13.90 -15.22
N HIS A 85 -2.47 -14.80 -14.25
CA HIS A 85 -1.50 -14.89 -13.16
C HIS A 85 -0.51 -16.04 -13.35
N GLY A 86 0.71 -15.91 -12.82
CA GLY A 86 1.74 -16.96 -12.85
C GLY A 86 2.89 -16.67 -11.89
N GLU A 87 3.93 -17.50 -11.93
CA GLU A 87 5.09 -17.45 -11.01
C GLU A 87 5.78 -16.09 -10.97
N ARG A 88 5.83 -15.37 -12.10
CA ARG A 88 6.36 -14.00 -12.17
C ARG A 88 5.68 -13.03 -11.18
N HIS A 89 4.40 -13.22 -10.85
CA HIS A 89 3.72 -12.38 -9.86
C HIS A 89 4.19 -12.71 -8.43
N ALA A 90 4.48 -13.97 -8.13
CA ALA A 90 5.02 -14.36 -6.82
C ALA A 90 6.40 -13.73 -6.61
N GLU A 91 7.29 -13.83 -7.61
CA GLU A 91 8.61 -13.20 -7.56
C GLU A 91 8.53 -11.66 -7.40
N ALA A 92 7.58 -11.02 -8.08
CA ALA A 92 7.36 -9.58 -7.95
C ALA A 92 6.82 -9.19 -6.55
N ILE A 93 5.94 -9.99 -5.96
CA ILE A 93 5.43 -9.79 -4.60
C ILE A 93 6.56 -9.93 -3.58
N ASP A 94 7.40 -10.96 -3.72
CA ASP A 94 8.53 -11.19 -2.83
C ASP A 94 9.53 -10.03 -2.91
N ALA A 95 9.98 -9.69 -4.12
CA ALA A 95 10.92 -8.59 -4.33
C ALA A 95 10.38 -7.23 -3.86
N TRP A 96 9.08 -6.97 -4.06
CA TRP A 96 8.46 -5.75 -3.57
C TRP A 96 8.38 -5.71 -2.05
N THR A 97 8.03 -6.83 -1.42
CA THR A 97 7.97 -6.95 0.04
C THR A 97 9.35 -6.72 0.65
N ASP A 98 10.40 -7.34 0.10
CA ASP A 98 11.79 -7.10 0.51
C ASP A 98 12.17 -5.63 0.38
N THR A 99 11.78 -4.99 -0.72
CA THR A 99 12.05 -3.56 -0.95
C THR A 99 11.35 -2.66 0.05
N VAL A 100 10.08 -2.95 0.37
CA VAL A 100 9.29 -2.21 1.36
C VAL A 100 9.93 -2.36 2.75
N LEU A 101 10.29 -3.57 3.14
CA LEU A 101 10.93 -3.83 4.44
C LEU A 101 12.32 -3.22 4.55
N ALA A 102 13.09 -3.18 3.46
CA ALA A 102 14.39 -2.51 3.42
C ALA A 102 14.28 -0.97 3.47
N HIS A 103 13.18 -0.40 2.95
CA HIS A 103 12.92 1.04 3.00
C HIS A 103 12.28 1.49 4.31
N TYR A 104 11.60 0.58 5.01
CA TYR A 104 10.98 0.85 6.29
C TYR A 104 12.00 1.35 7.30
N TRP A 105 11.64 2.42 7.98
CA TRP A 105 12.38 2.97 9.10
C TRP A 105 11.46 3.10 10.32
N SER A 106 11.99 2.80 11.51
CA SER A 106 11.27 3.03 12.76
C SER A 106 12.05 3.98 13.65
N ASN A 107 11.38 4.98 14.21
CA ASN A 107 11.94 5.75 15.32
C ASN A 107 12.03 4.91 16.61
N SER A 108 11.38 3.75 16.68
CA SER A 108 11.49 2.82 17.82
C SER A 108 12.79 2.01 17.80
N ASP A 109 13.40 1.80 16.62
CA ASP A 109 14.66 1.04 16.52
C ASP A 109 15.86 1.80 17.09
N ALA A 110 15.76 3.12 17.22
CA ALA A 110 16.82 3.96 17.77
C ALA A 110 17.03 3.82 19.29
N ASP A 111 16.15 3.10 20.02
CA ASP A 111 16.15 3.06 21.48
C ASP A 111 16.74 1.78 22.12
N HIS A 112 17.33 0.87 21.35
CA HIS A 112 17.95 -0.34 21.92
C HIS A 112 19.21 -0.08 22.78
N ARG A 113 19.76 1.15 22.78
CA ARG A 113 20.96 1.52 23.56
C ARG A 113 20.70 2.32 24.85
N ARG A 114 19.45 2.47 25.31
CA ARG A 114 19.17 3.29 26.52
C ARG A 114 19.03 2.52 27.84
N HIS A 115 19.18 1.19 27.85
CA HIS A 115 19.01 0.39 29.07
C HIS A 115 20.30 -0.23 29.64
N HIS A 116 21.46 0.36 29.37
CA HIS A 116 22.72 0.04 30.05
C HIS A 116 23.35 1.31 30.63
N ALA A 117 22.81 1.79 31.76
CA ALA A 117 23.48 2.70 32.68
C ALA A 117 22.89 2.50 34.08
#